data_AF-A0A3N2KIS6-F1
#
_entry.id   AF-A0A3N2KIS6-F1
#
_cell.length_a   1.000
_cell.length_b   1.000
_cell.length_c   1.000
_cell.angle_alpha   90.00
_cell.angle_beta   90.00
_cell.angle_gamma   90.00
#
_symmetry.space_group_name_H-M   'P 1'
#
loop_
_entity.id
_entity.type
_entity.pdbx_description
1 polymer ?
#
loop_
_entity_poly.entity_id
_entity_poly.type
_entity_poly.pdbx_seq_one_letter_code
_entity_poly.pdbx_strand_id
1 'polypeptide(L)'
;MNEEIKDYCLDTYKFFYEKKFSELSSNGSQDLSRQKEFEVAAQKYAIKHTIIDGMKIYPNQVAALWHAIYEAHIYRKSGIKDLNVIQNVISADQSWKKSSGHAFEEMIKELATLAMGKYPIEFILQKDLNTLIKAGELSNEPRDISWLKEQVKGNIFDLYIIYTRQNKKFCFGCVQCKTSIRDRVTRDREPSIHAMESCFWSIVFVLDGDYLKNPKFQNMVNGGTKEFPENGWHGMYDVSGVYNIGRIYPLDLDFKVLRKHSKKAAEDWMKRRQWFKNDWTPE
;
A
#
# COMPACT_ATOMS: atom_id res chain seq x y z
N MET A 1 2.09 25.72 -26.06
CA MET A 1 0.79 26.10 -25.44
C MET A 1 0.66 27.61 -25.58
N ASN A 2 -0.52 28.14 -25.91
CA ASN A 2 -0.72 29.58 -26.09
C ASN A 2 -0.41 30.31 -24.77
N GLU A 3 0.55 31.24 -24.77
CA GLU A 3 0.96 32.02 -23.59
C GLU A 3 -0.22 32.82 -23.02
N GLU A 4 -1.11 33.32 -23.88
CA GLU A 4 -2.31 34.06 -23.47
C GLU A 4 -3.24 33.22 -22.58
N ILE A 5 -3.37 31.91 -22.87
CA ILE A 5 -4.20 31.00 -22.07
C ILE A 5 -3.56 30.73 -20.71
N LYS A 6 -2.23 30.63 -20.66
CA LYS A 6 -1.48 30.44 -19.41
C LYS A 6 -1.69 31.63 -18.49
N ASP A 7 -1.47 32.83 -19.01
CA ASP A 7 -1.58 34.06 -18.23
C ASP A 7 -3.02 34.27 -17.75
N TYR A 8 -3.99 34.10 -18.66
CA TYR A 8 -5.41 34.14 -18.30
C TYR A 8 -5.76 33.16 -17.18
N CYS A 9 -5.37 31.89 -17.31
CA CYS A 9 -5.68 30.87 -16.31
C CYS A 9 -4.97 31.13 -14.99
N LEU A 10 -3.73 31.62 -15.02
CA LEU A 10 -2.95 31.93 -13.83
C LEU A 10 -3.61 33.04 -13.00
N ASP A 11 -3.99 34.14 -13.64
CA ASP A 11 -4.56 35.30 -12.97
C ASP A 11 -5.99 35.01 -12.49
N THR A 12 -6.80 34.39 -13.34
CA THR A 12 -8.18 34.01 -13.01
C THR A 12 -8.23 32.99 -11.86
N TYR A 13 -7.32 32.01 -11.87
CA TYR A 13 -7.19 31.03 -10.80
C TYR A 13 -6.85 31.68 -9.46
N LYS A 14 -5.83 32.56 -9.44
CA LYS A 14 -5.44 33.29 -8.23
C LYS A 14 -6.58 34.13 -7.70
N PHE A 15 -7.23 34.90 -8.58
CA PHE A 15 -8.37 35.75 -8.21
C PHE A 15 -9.47 34.95 -7.53
N PHE A 16 -9.94 33.86 -8.14
CA PHE A 16 -11.00 33.04 -7.55
C PHE A 16 -10.57 32.32 -6.26
N TYR A 17 -9.30 31.90 -6.19
CA TYR A 17 -8.76 31.29 -4.98
C TYR A 17 -8.75 32.30 -3.83
N GLU A 18 -8.14 33.47 -4.01
CA GLU A 18 -8.00 34.51 -2.98
C GLU A 18 -9.36 35.03 -2.53
N LYS A 19 -10.27 35.27 -3.48
CA LYS A 19 -11.65 35.67 -3.19
C LYS A 19 -12.33 34.65 -2.28
N LYS A 20 -12.31 33.37 -2.65
CA LYS A 20 -13.02 32.34 -1.88
C LYS A 20 -12.34 32.04 -0.55
N PHE A 21 -11.01 32.03 -0.52
CA PHE A 21 -10.25 31.80 0.70
C PHE A 21 -10.50 32.92 1.72
N SER A 22 -10.53 34.17 1.28
CA SER A 22 -10.82 35.33 2.13
C SER A 22 -12.26 35.29 2.67
N GLU A 23 -13.24 34.96 1.83
CA GLU A 23 -14.65 34.79 2.24
C GLU A 23 -14.80 33.73 3.34
N LEU A 24 -14.14 32.58 3.19
CA LEU A 24 -14.18 31.49 4.18
C LEU A 24 -13.43 31.85 5.47
N SER A 25 -12.29 32.53 5.34
CA SER A 25 -11.45 32.92 6.48
C SER A 25 -12.04 34.05 7.32
N SER A 26 -12.88 34.90 6.71
CA SER A 26 -13.58 35.99 7.41
C SER A 26 -14.63 35.49 8.42
N ASN A 27 -15.04 34.21 8.32
CA ASN A 27 -16.14 33.62 9.08
C ASN A 27 -15.70 32.61 10.17
N GLY A 28 -14.41 32.53 10.57
CA GLY A 28 -13.99 31.52 11.55
C GLY A 28 -12.58 31.63 12.13
N SER A 29 -12.38 30.90 13.24
CA SER A 29 -11.19 30.84 14.10
C SER A 29 -9.88 30.41 13.40
N GLN A 30 -8.72 30.83 13.95
CA GLN A 30 -7.34 30.52 13.49
C GLN A 30 -6.89 29.05 13.66
N ASP A 31 -7.81 28.08 13.64
CA ASP A 31 -7.44 26.67 13.75
C ASP A 31 -6.81 26.16 12.44
N LEU A 32 -5.65 25.51 12.54
CA LEU A 32 -4.89 24.93 11.43
C LEU A 32 -5.70 23.88 10.66
N SER A 33 -6.56 23.11 11.34
CA SER A 33 -7.41 22.11 10.69
C SER A 33 -8.40 22.77 9.72
N ARG A 34 -9.04 23.84 10.20
CA ARG A 34 -10.04 24.64 9.49
C ARG A 34 -9.42 25.44 8.33
N GLN A 35 -8.20 25.93 8.49
CA GLN A 35 -7.45 26.57 7.40
C GLN A 35 -7.19 25.62 6.23
N LYS A 36 -6.86 24.36 6.50
CA LYS A 36 -6.70 23.34 5.44
C LYS A 36 -8.01 23.08 4.71
N GLU A 37 -9.13 23.02 5.43
CA GLU A 37 -10.46 22.86 4.81
C GLU A 37 -10.80 24.05 3.91
N PHE A 38 -10.51 25.28 4.36
CA PHE A 38 -10.71 26.49 3.57
C PHE A 38 -9.85 26.52 2.32
N GLU A 39 -8.58 26.13 2.42
CA GLU A 39 -7.70 25.98 1.26
C GLU A 39 -8.28 24.98 0.25
N VAL A 40 -8.76 23.82 0.72
CA VAL A 40 -9.33 22.78 -0.13
C VAL A 40 -10.63 23.23 -0.81
N ALA A 41 -11.46 24.00 -0.11
CA ALA A 41 -12.67 24.57 -0.71
C ALA A 41 -12.34 25.66 -1.73
N ALA A 42 -11.42 26.58 -1.41
CA ALA A 42 -11.01 27.68 -2.28
C ALA A 42 -10.33 27.18 -3.57
N GLN A 43 -9.46 26.16 -3.49
CA GLN A 43 -8.84 25.59 -4.69
C GLN A 43 -9.86 24.92 -5.61
N LYS A 44 -10.84 24.19 -5.06
CA LYS A 44 -11.91 23.56 -5.85
C LYS A 44 -12.76 24.62 -6.55
N TYR A 45 -13.08 25.69 -5.83
CA TYR A 45 -13.80 26.84 -6.36
C TYR A 45 -13.02 27.50 -7.51
N ALA A 46 -11.74 27.77 -7.30
CA ALA A 46 -10.86 28.38 -8.31
C ALA A 46 -10.74 27.54 -9.58
N ILE A 47 -10.49 26.22 -9.46
CA ILE A 47 -10.43 25.31 -10.61
C ILE A 47 -11.74 25.38 -11.41
N LYS A 48 -12.88 25.23 -10.73
CA LYS A 48 -14.21 25.22 -11.35
C LYS A 48 -14.53 26.52 -12.08
N HIS A 49 -14.31 27.66 -11.43
CA HIS A 49 -14.70 28.95 -12.02
C HIS A 49 -13.73 29.37 -13.13
N THR A 50 -12.43 29.07 -12.99
CA THR A 50 -11.45 29.36 -14.05
C THR A 50 -11.74 28.58 -15.32
N ILE A 51 -12.13 27.29 -15.22
CA ILE A 51 -12.47 26.51 -16.42
C ILE A 51 -13.77 27.01 -17.07
N ILE A 52 -14.82 27.30 -16.27
CA ILE A 52 -16.11 27.78 -16.79
C ILE A 52 -15.95 29.11 -17.53
N ASP A 53 -15.21 30.05 -16.95
CA ASP A 53 -15.01 31.35 -17.58
C ASP A 53 -14.03 31.27 -18.75
N GLY A 54 -12.98 30.46 -18.62
CA GLY A 54 -12.04 30.19 -19.72
C GLY A 54 -12.71 29.57 -20.93
N MET A 55 -13.67 28.66 -20.75
CA MET A 55 -14.44 28.06 -21.85
C MET A 55 -15.30 29.05 -22.63
N LYS A 56 -15.68 30.19 -22.04
CA LYS A 56 -16.41 31.25 -22.75
C LYS A 56 -15.50 32.04 -23.70
N ILE A 57 -14.23 32.17 -23.32
CA ILE A 57 -13.22 32.96 -24.05
C ILE A 57 -12.48 32.07 -25.06
N TYR A 58 -12.22 30.81 -24.70
CA TYR A 58 -11.47 29.83 -25.50
C TYR A 58 -12.28 28.52 -25.69
N PRO A 59 -13.43 28.55 -26.38
CA PRO A 59 -14.42 27.46 -26.40
C PRO A 59 -13.92 26.11 -26.92
N ASN A 60 -12.93 26.12 -27.83
CA ASN A 60 -12.39 24.89 -28.44
C ASN A 60 -11.06 24.43 -27.82
N GLN A 61 -10.66 25.00 -26.68
CA GLN A 61 -9.34 24.76 -26.06
C GLN A 61 -9.44 24.22 -24.63
N VAL A 62 -10.50 23.46 -24.32
CA VAL A 62 -10.78 22.92 -22.96
C VAL A 62 -9.59 22.16 -22.38
N ALA A 63 -8.93 21.30 -23.18
CA ALA A 63 -7.76 20.55 -22.72
C ALA A 63 -6.57 21.46 -22.37
N ALA A 64 -6.33 22.50 -23.17
CA ALA A 64 -5.27 23.47 -22.92
C ALA A 64 -5.57 24.34 -21.69
N LEU A 65 -6.84 24.76 -21.52
CA LEU A 65 -7.31 25.44 -20.31
C LEU A 65 -7.10 24.56 -19.07
N TRP A 66 -7.49 23.29 -19.14
CA TRP A 66 -7.33 22.36 -18.02
C TRP A 66 -5.87 22.16 -17.64
N HIS A 67 -4.98 22.06 -18.64
CA HIS A 67 -3.54 21.98 -18.41
C HIS A 67 -3.02 23.27 -17.77
N ALA A 68 -3.35 24.45 -18.30
CA ALA A 68 -2.93 25.74 -17.74
C ALA A 68 -3.44 25.97 -16.30
N ILE A 69 -4.65 25.54 -15.97
CA ILE A 69 -5.18 25.57 -14.59
C ILE A 69 -4.37 24.66 -13.67
N TYR A 70 -3.98 23.47 -14.14
CA TYR A 70 -3.09 22.59 -13.39
C TYR A 70 -1.74 23.26 -13.11
N GLU A 71 -1.15 23.95 -14.07
CA GLU A 71 0.10 24.70 -13.87
C GLU A 71 -0.07 25.81 -12.83
N ALA A 72 -1.15 26.60 -12.93
CA ALA A 72 -1.46 27.66 -11.97
C ALA A 72 -1.65 27.12 -10.55
N HIS A 73 -2.30 25.96 -10.41
CA HIS A 73 -2.48 25.28 -9.13
C HIS A 73 -1.14 24.82 -8.53
N ILE A 74 -0.31 24.14 -9.33
CA ILE A 74 1.00 23.66 -8.87
C ILE A 74 1.90 24.84 -8.47
N TYR A 75 1.94 25.90 -9.28
CA TYR A 75 2.71 27.10 -8.96
C TYR A 75 2.25 27.71 -7.63
N ARG A 76 0.93 27.86 -7.40
CA ARG A 76 0.42 28.37 -6.12
C ARG A 76 0.84 27.50 -4.94
N LYS A 77 0.77 26.16 -5.07
CA LYS A 77 1.07 25.23 -3.97
C LYS A 77 2.57 25.07 -3.70
N SER A 78 3.40 25.13 -4.72
CA SER A 78 4.82 24.75 -4.65
C SER A 78 5.80 25.91 -4.84
N GLY A 79 5.35 27.03 -5.41
CA GLY A 79 6.22 28.13 -5.85
C GLY A 79 6.99 27.85 -7.14
N ILE A 80 6.85 26.66 -7.73
CA ILE A 80 7.60 26.24 -8.94
C ILE A 80 6.81 26.61 -10.19
N LYS A 81 7.39 27.45 -11.05
CA LYS A 81 6.80 27.83 -12.36
C LYS A 81 7.26 26.92 -13.50
N ASP A 82 8.45 26.35 -13.40
CA ASP A 82 9.04 25.58 -14.48
C ASP A 82 8.38 24.20 -14.61
N LEU A 83 7.72 23.98 -15.75
CA LEU A 83 7.01 22.75 -16.06
C LEU A 83 7.92 21.57 -16.26
N ASN A 84 9.13 21.79 -16.80
CA ASN A 84 10.08 20.71 -16.96
C ASN A 84 10.51 20.19 -15.59
N VAL A 85 10.70 21.10 -14.62
CA VAL A 85 10.97 20.72 -13.23
C VAL A 85 9.80 19.92 -12.65
N ILE A 86 8.56 20.40 -12.80
CA ILE A 86 7.37 19.71 -12.30
C ILE A 86 7.23 18.30 -12.90
N GLN A 87 7.37 18.18 -14.22
CA GLN A 87 7.25 16.89 -14.91
C GLN A 87 8.38 15.91 -14.53
N ASN A 88 9.61 16.41 -14.39
CA ASN A 88 10.73 15.58 -13.95
C ASN A 88 10.52 15.06 -12.52
N VAL A 89 10.02 15.90 -11.61
CA VAL A 89 9.71 15.49 -10.24
C VAL A 89 8.58 14.46 -10.21
N ILE A 90 7.51 14.66 -10.97
CA ILE A 90 6.39 13.70 -11.05
C ILE A 90 6.87 12.38 -11.65
N SER A 91 7.66 12.42 -12.72
CA SER A 91 8.24 11.23 -13.35
C SER A 91 9.12 10.46 -12.36
N ALA A 92 9.99 11.16 -11.63
CA ALA A 92 10.83 10.56 -10.59
C ALA A 92 10.00 9.94 -9.46
N ASP A 93 8.97 10.64 -8.96
CA ASP A 93 8.07 10.15 -7.92
C ASP A 93 7.27 8.91 -8.38
N GLN A 94 6.76 8.88 -9.61
CA GLN A 94 6.08 7.70 -10.16
C GLN A 94 7.04 6.52 -10.35
N SER A 95 8.25 6.79 -10.83
CA SER A 95 9.31 5.80 -10.94
C SER A 95 9.65 5.20 -9.58
N TRP A 96 9.85 6.03 -8.56
CA TRP A 96 10.10 5.60 -7.18
C TRP A 96 8.93 4.78 -6.63
N LYS A 97 7.70 5.26 -6.73
CA LYS A 97 6.49 4.56 -6.25
C LYS A 97 6.34 3.16 -6.86
N LYS A 98 6.77 2.98 -8.11
CA LYS A 98 6.74 1.67 -8.78
C LYS A 98 7.93 0.78 -8.41
N SER A 99 9.14 1.32 -8.50
CA SER A 99 10.37 0.53 -8.35
C SER A 99 10.73 0.20 -6.91
N SER A 100 10.48 1.12 -5.97
CA SER A 100 10.81 0.92 -4.55
C SER A 100 10.00 -0.21 -3.91
N GLY A 101 8.74 -0.39 -4.32
CA GLY A 101 7.91 -1.52 -3.88
C GLY A 101 8.51 -2.86 -4.29
N HIS A 102 8.79 -3.04 -5.58
CA HIS A 102 9.43 -4.26 -6.08
C HIS A 102 10.83 -4.50 -5.46
N ALA A 103 11.62 -3.45 -5.26
CA ALA A 103 12.92 -3.57 -4.61
C ALA A 103 12.78 -4.04 -3.15
N PHE A 104 11.77 -3.55 -2.44
CA PHE A 104 11.46 -4.01 -1.08
C PHE A 104 11.00 -5.46 -1.06
N GLU A 105 10.18 -5.90 -2.00
CA GLU A 105 9.75 -7.30 -2.16
C GLU A 105 10.94 -8.23 -2.40
N GLU A 106 11.84 -7.90 -3.34
CA GLU A 106 13.05 -8.68 -3.63
C GLU A 106 13.98 -8.71 -2.40
N MET A 107 14.15 -7.59 -1.69
CA MET A 107 14.93 -7.54 -0.45
C MET A 107 14.36 -8.48 0.62
N ILE A 108 13.05 -8.43 0.88
CA ILE A 108 12.39 -9.30 1.86
C ILE A 108 12.52 -10.76 1.44
N LYS A 109 12.31 -11.08 0.16
CA LYS A 109 12.50 -12.44 -0.39
C LYS A 109 13.90 -12.97 -0.08
N GLU A 110 14.94 -12.21 -0.42
CA GLU A 110 16.33 -12.62 -0.23
C GLU A 110 16.66 -12.82 1.25
N LEU A 111 16.37 -11.81 2.08
CA LEU A 111 16.72 -11.85 3.51
C LEU A 111 15.92 -12.90 4.28
N ALA A 112 14.60 -13.00 4.04
CA ALA A 112 13.76 -13.99 4.70
C ALA A 112 14.16 -15.42 4.30
N THR A 113 14.48 -15.65 3.03
CA THR A 113 14.97 -16.97 2.57
C THR A 113 16.31 -17.30 3.18
N LEU A 114 17.26 -16.35 3.20
CA LEU A 114 18.56 -16.55 3.85
C LEU A 114 18.41 -16.90 5.33
N ALA A 115 17.49 -16.23 6.03
CA ALA A 115 17.21 -16.47 7.45
C ALA A 115 16.66 -17.87 7.74
N MET A 116 15.98 -18.53 6.78
CA MET A 116 15.52 -19.91 6.97
C MET A 116 16.70 -20.88 7.12
N GLY A 117 17.86 -20.57 6.52
CA GLY A 117 19.08 -21.35 6.62
C GLY A 117 18.89 -22.77 6.09
N LYS A 118 19.02 -23.78 6.97
CA LYS A 118 18.84 -25.20 6.60
C LYS A 118 17.38 -25.66 6.60
N TYR A 119 16.44 -24.82 7.02
CA TYR A 119 15.03 -25.19 6.95
C TYR A 119 14.58 -25.16 5.49
N PRO A 120 13.82 -26.15 5.01
CA PRO A 120 13.40 -26.21 3.62
C PRO A 120 12.19 -25.30 3.39
N ILE A 121 12.34 -24.02 3.74
CA ILE A 121 11.34 -22.97 3.60
C ILE A 121 11.97 -21.87 2.74
N GLU A 122 11.27 -21.42 1.72
CA GLU A 122 11.74 -20.38 0.80
C GLU A 122 10.64 -19.35 0.59
N PHE A 123 11.03 -18.07 0.55
CA PHE A 123 10.15 -16.99 0.13
C PHE A 123 10.35 -16.76 -1.37
N ILE A 124 9.26 -16.70 -2.11
CA ILE A 124 9.29 -16.54 -3.57
C ILE A 124 8.36 -15.40 -3.99
N LEU A 125 8.65 -14.79 -5.13
CA LEU A 125 7.78 -13.74 -5.68
C LEU A 125 6.52 -14.34 -6.28
N GLN A 126 5.47 -13.54 -6.43
CA GLN A 126 4.28 -13.93 -7.18
C GLN A 126 4.60 -14.46 -8.59
N LYS A 127 5.56 -13.85 -9.29
CA LYS A 127 5.98 -14.30 -10.64
C LYS A 127 6.58 -15.72 -10.63
N ASP A 128 7.29 -16.05 -9.56
CA ASP A 128 7.93 -17.35 -9.37
C ASP A 128 6.87 -18.40 -9.04
N LEU A 129 5.91 -18.07 -8.15
CA LEU A 129 4.76 -18.95 -7.87
C LEU A 129 3.96 -19.25 -9.13
N ASN A 130 3.67 -18.23 -9.95
CA ASN A 130 2.94 -18.41 -11.21
C ASN A 130 3.67 -19.38 -12.15
N THR A 131 5.00 -19.34 -12.17
CA THR A 131 5.83 -20.26 -12.95
C THR A 131 5.70 -21.69 -12.42
N LEU A 132 5.80 -21.89 -11.10
CA LEU A 132 5.61 -23.20 -10.47
C LEU A 132 4.22 -23.79 -10.73
N ILE A 133 3.17 -22.96 -10.68
CA ILE A 133 1.79 -23.38 -10.96
C ILE A 133 1.65 -23.85 -12.42
N LYS A 134 2.18 -23.08 -13.38
CA LYS A 134 2.11 -23.42 -14.81
C LYS A 134 2.89 -24.69 -15.15
N ALA A 135 4.01 -24.93 -14.46
CA ALA A 135 4.83 -26.12 -14.62
C ALA A 135 4.27 -27.36 -13.89
N GLY A 136 3.23 -27.22 -13.06
CA GLY A 136 2.70 -28.31 -12.26
C GLY A 136 3.65 -28.77 -11.13
N GLU A 137 4.52 -27.89 -10.65
CA GLU A 137 5.56 -28.21 -9.66
C GLU A 137 5.09 -28.08 -8.20
N LEU A 138 3.89 -27.55 -7.98
CA LEU A 138 3.28 -27.49 -6.65
C LEU A 138 2.50 -28.76 -6.35
N SER A 139 2.76 -29.33 -5.18
CA SER A 139 2.09 -30.52 -4.66
C SER A 139 0.93 -30.19 -3.72
N ASN A 140 0.47 -28.93 -3.68
CA ASN A 140 -0.76 -28.55 -3.01
C ASN A 140 -1.98 -29.26 -3.62
N GLU A 141 -3.06 -29.36 -2.85
CA GLU A 141 -4.33 -29.92 -3.33
C GLU A 141 -4.90 -29.10 -4.51
N PRO A 142 -5.64 -29.71 -5.45
CA PRO A 142 -6.19 -28.99 -6.61
C PRO A 142 -7.02 -27.75 -6.25
N ARG A 143 -7.74 -27.80 -5.12
CA ARG A 143 -8.50 -26.67 -4.57
C ARG A 143 -7.58 -25.48 -4.25
N ASP A 144 -6.44 -25.74 -3.64
CA ASP A 144 -5.45 -24.70 -3.29
C ASP A 144 -4.82 -24.11 -4.53
N ILE A 145 -4.46 -24.96 -5.50
CA ILE A 145 -3.89 -24.51 -6.77
C ILE A 145 -4.87 -23.57 -7.49
N SER A 146 -6.16 -23.92 -7.49
CA SER A 146 -7.21 -23.06 -8.05
C SER A 146 -7.30 -21.72 -7.31
N TRP A 147 -7.30 -21.76 -5.98
CA TRP A 147 -7.35 -20.55 -5.16
C TRP A 147 -6.11 -19.65 -5.36
N LEU A 148 -4.91 -20.22 -5.39
CA LEU A 148 -3.65 -19.50 -5.62
C LEU A 148 -3.62 -18.84 -7.01
N LYS A 149 -4.18 -19.48 -8.04
CA LYS A 149 -4.32 -18.88 -9.38
C LYS A 149 -5.13 -17.59 -9.35
N GLU A 150 -6.24 -17.57 -8.60
CA GLU A 150 -7.04 -16.35 -8.45
C GLU A 150 -6.27 -15.26 -7.69
N GLN A 151 -5.47 -15.62 -6.69
CA GLN A 151 -4.65 -14.65 -5.95
C GLN A 151 -3.57 -14.01 -6.83
N VAL A 152 -2.89 -14.83 -7.64
CA VAL A 152 -1.89 -14.37 -8.62
C VAL A 152 -2.52 -13.48 -9.67
N LYS A 153 -3.70 -13.85 -10.19
CA LYS A 153 -4.44 -13.06 -11.17
C LYS A 153 -4.89 -11.71 -10.60
N GLY A 154 -5.27 -11.69 -9.32
CA GLY A 154 -5.68 -10.48 -8.61
C GLY A 154 -4.54 -9.56 -8.17
N ASN A 155 -3.27 -10.00 -8.28
CA ASN A 155 -2.10 -9.30 -7.70
C ASN A 155 -2.30 -9.01 -6.20
N ILE A 156 -2.77 -10.01 -5.45
CA ILE A 156 -3.21 -9.85 -4.07
C ILE A 156 -2.04 -9.88 -3.07
N PHE A 157 -1.08 -10.78 -3.31
CA PHE A 157 0.07 -11.02 -2.43
C PHE A 157 1.36 -10.76 -3.20
N ASP A 158 2.31 -10.14 -2.51
CA ASP A 158 3.57 -9.72 -3.11
C ASP A 158 4.56 -10.89 -3.13
N LEU A 159 4.61 -11.68 -2.04
CA LEU A 159 5.41 -12.91 -1.91
C LEU A 159 4.55 -14.10 -1.45
N TYR A 160 5.11 -15.30 -1.62
CA TYR A 160 4.56 -16.57 -1.15
C TYR A 160 5.64 -17.39 -0.47
N ILE A 161 5.23 -18.36 0.34
CA ILE A 161 6.14 -19.17 1.15
C ILE A 161 5.98 -20.64 0.77
N ILE A 162 7.07 -21.22 0.29
CA ILE A 162 7.17 -22.62 -0.12
C ILE A 162 7.83 -23.43 0.98
N TYR A 163 7.24 -24.57 1.31
CA TYR A 163 7.87 -25.61 2.11
C TYR A 163 8.20 -26.81 1.22
N THR A 164 9.45 -27.26 1.24
CA THR A 164 9.90 -28.41 0.44
C THR A 164 10.09 -29.63 1.33
N ARG A 165 9.38 -30.73 1.02
CA ARG A 165 9.51 -31.99 1.74
C ARG A 165 9.50 -33.16 0.77
N GLN A 166 10.52 -34.01 0.82
CA GLN A 166 10.65 -35.18 -0.06
C GLN A 166 10.51 -34.80 -1.55
N ASN A 167 11.21 -33.74 -1.98
CA ASN A 167 11.16 -33.15 -3.33
C ASN A 167 9.79 -32.63 -3.79
N LYS A 168 8.80 -32.52 -2.89
CA LYS A 168 7.51 -31.88 -3.15
C LYS A 168 7.49 -30.47 -2.59
N LYS A 169 7.05 -29.50 -3.40
CA LYS A 169 6.90 -28.09 -3.02
C LYS A 169 5.46 -27.82 -2.61
N PHE A 170 5.26 -27.22 -1.45
CA PHE A 170 3.95 -26.82 -0.94
C PHE A 170 3.95 -25.32 -0.65
N CYS A 171 3.08 -24.57 -1.31
CA CYS A 171 2.81 -23.19 -0.92
C CYS A 171 1.94 -23.22 0.35
N PHE A 172 2.43 -22.71 1.47
CA PHE A 172 1.69 -22.70 2.74
C PHE A 172 1.46 -21.30 3.29
N GLY A 173 2.14 -20.28 2.75
CA GLY A 173 2.03 -18.90 3.22
C GLY A 173 1.83 -17.89 2.10
N CYS A 174 1.12 -16.81 2.43
CA CYS A 174 0.83 -15.65 1.60
C CYS A 174 1.37 -14.40 2.31
N VAL A 175 2.06 -13.52 1.58
CA VAL A 175 2.82 -12.43 2.20
C VAL A 175 2.52 -11.13 1.48
N GLN A 176 2.22 -10.10 2.26
CA GLN A 176 2.18 -8.72 1.79
C GLN A 176 3.46 -7.99 2.22
N CYS A 177 4.03 -7.18 1.34
CA CYS A 177 5.20 -6.35 1.59
C CYS A 177 4.83 -4.89 1.33
N LYS A 178 4.71 -4.09 2.38
CA LYS A 178 4.28 -2.70 2.26
C LYS A 178 5.36 -1.76 2.77
N THR A 179 5.83 -0.86 1.90
CA THR A 179 6.78 0.20 2.30
C THR A 179 6.14 1.21 3.27
N SER A 180 4.81 1.35 3.22
CA SER A 180 4.03 2.05 4.24
C SER A 180 2.62 1.48 4.32
N ILE A 181 2.06 1.42 5.53
CA ILE A 181 0.64 1.13 5.75
C ILE A 181 -0.07 2.47 6.01
N ARG A 182 -0.78 2.96 5.00
CA ARG A 182 -1.65 4.15 5.09
C ARG A 182 -3.11 3.70 4.98
N ASP A 183 -4.00 4.58 4.53
CA ASP A 183 -5.45 4.34 4.38
C ASP A 183 -5.81 3.10 3.51
N ARG A 184 -4.84 2.51 2.82
CA ARG A 184 -4.99 1.31 1.96
C ARG A 184 -5.08 0.01 2.75
N VAL A 185 -4.76 -0.01 4.04
CA VAL A 185 -4.70 -1.27 4.80
C VAL A 185 -6.05 -1.96 4.96
N THR A 186 -7.17 -1.25 4.82
CA THR A 186 -8.50 -1.88 4.72
C THR A 186 -8.60 -2.78 3.50
N ARG A 187 -7.98 -2.40 2.37
CA ARG A 187 -7.92 -3.19 1.13
C ARG A 187 -6.95 -4.36 1.21
N ASP A 188 -5.90 -4.26 2.02
CA ASP A 188 -4.92 -5.32 2.22
C ASP A 188 -5.37 -6.34 3.29
N ARG A 189 -6.17 -5.90 4.27
CA ARG A 189 -6.68 -6.72 5.39
C ARG A 189 -7.65 -7.80 4.94
N GLU A 190 -8.64 -7.45 4.12
CA GLU A 190 -9.67 -8.40 3.66
C GLU A 190 -9.07 -9.62 2.92
N PRO A 191 -8.18 -9.43 1.94
CA PRO A 191 -7.55 -10.56 1.27
C PRO A 191 -6.70 -11.43 2.20
N SER A 192 -6.05 -10.84 3.19
CA SER A 192 -5.35 -11.60 4.22
C SER A 192 -6.29 -12.48 5.04
N ILE A 193 -7.44 -11.94 5.47
CA ILE A 193 -8.47 -12.72 6.19
C ILE A 193 -8.93 -13.91 5.32
N HIS A 194 -9.22 -13.69 4.05
CA HIS A 194 -9.59 -14.77 3.13
C HIS A 194 -8.49 -15.84 2.96
N ALA A 195 -7.21 -15.46 3.02
CA ALA A 195 -6.10 -16.41 3.03
C ALA A 195 -6.08 -17.25 4.32
N MET A 196 -6.32 -16.65 5.48
CA MET A 196 -6.44 -17.36 6.76
C MET A 196 -7.65 -18.31 6.76
N GLU A 197 -8.80 -17.88 6.24
CA GLU A 197 -9.99 -18.73 6.08
C GLU A 197 -9.73 -19.92 5.13
N SER A 198 -8.90 -19.71 4.11
CA SER A 198 -8.41 -20.73 3.18
C SER A 198 -7.27 -21.58 3.75
N CYS A 199 -6.99 -21.43 5.04
CA CYS A 199 -5.99 -22.16 5.79
C CYS A 199 -4.58 -21.98 5.23
N PHE A 200 -4.19 -20.75 4.88
CA PHE A 200 -2.82 -20.34 4.55
C PHE A 200 -2.26 -19.40 5.61
N TRP A 201 -0.95 -19.47 5.83
CA TRP A 201 -0.24 -18.53 6.68
C TRP A 201 -0.15 -17.14 6.04
N SER A 202 -1.08 -16.27 6.41
CA SER A 202 -1.08 -14.87 5.98
C SER A 202 -0.28 -13.96 6.91
N ILE A 203 0.73 -13.28 6.36
CA ILE A 203 1.57 -12.31 7.08
C ILE A 203 1.83 -11.04 6.27
N VAL A 204 2.30 -10.00 6.95
CA VAL A 204 2.69 -8.73 6.30
C VAL A 204 4.02 -8.21 6.84
N PHE A 205 4.89 -7.73 5.94
CA PHE A 205 6.09 -6.97 6.26
C PHE A 205 5.83 -5.49 6.06
N VAL A 206 6.28 -4.66 7.00
CA VAL A 206 6.09 -3.22 6.91
C VAL A 206 7.36 -2.47 7.24
N LEU A 207 7.77 -1.59 6.32
CA LEU A 207 9.01 -0.83 6.45
C LEU A 207 8.90 0.30 7.47
N ASP A 208 7.91 1.19 7.29
CA ASP A 208 7.71 2.37 8.14
C ASP A 208 6.62 2.10 9.18
N GLY A 209 7.01 1.79 10.42
CA GLY A 209 6.08 1.51 11.53
C GLY A 209 5.40 2.74 12.16
N ASP A 210 5.66 3.98 11.71
CA ASP A 210 5.16 5.18 12.41
C ASP A 210 3.64 5.27 12.48
N TYR A 211 2.92 4.68 11.54
CA TYR A 211 1.46 4.61 11.57
C TYR A 211 0.94 3.77 12.75
N LEU A 212 1.73 2.84 13.30
CA LEU A 212 1.37 2.06 14.48
C LEU A 212 1.26 2.94 15.74
N LYS A 213 1.75 4.18 15.72
CA LYS A 213 1.45 5.16 16.78
C LYS A 213 -0.05 5.40 16.93
N ASN A 214 -0.82 5.21 15.85
CA ASN A 214 -2.27 5.32 15.89
C ASN A 214 -2.89 3.94 16.26
N PRO A 215 -3.62 3.84 17.40
CA PRO A 215 -4.21 2.59 17.86
C PRO A 215 -5.13 1.91 16.85
N LYS A 216 -5.74 2.68 15.93
CA LYS A 216 -6.57 2.13 14.85
C LYS A 216 -5.81 1.06 14.07
N PHE A 217 -4.56 1.32 13.68
CA PHE A 217 -3.79 0.37 12.88
C PHE A 217 -3.32 -0.84 13.70
N GLN A 218 -3.01 -0.65 14.98
CA GLN A 218 -2.73 -1.78 15.88
C GLN A 218 -3.94 -2.73 15.95
N ASN A 219 -5.14 -2.17 16.09
CA ASN A 219 -6.38 -2.94 16.15
C ASN A 219 -6.74 -3.59 14.80
N MET A 220 -6.33 -3.02 13.67
CA MET A 220 -6.50 -3.66 12.36
C MET A 220 -5.69 -4.96 12.23
N VAL A 221 -4.51 -4.99 12.86
CA VAL A 221 -3.66 -6.18 12.89
C VAL A 221 -4.15 -7.15 13.97
N ASN A 222 -4.38 -6.66 15.18
CA ASN A 222 -4.63 -7.49 16.36
C ASN A 222 -6.10 -7.88 16.57
N GLY A 223 -7.04 -7.12 16.01
CA GLY A 223 -8.47 -7.24 16.31
C GLY A 223 -8.84 -6.66 17.68
N GLY A 224 -9.92 -7.16 18.28
CA GLY A 224 -10.32 -6.82 19.65
C GLY A 224 -11.11 -5.53 19.83
N THR A 225 -11.63 -4.94 18.74
CA THR A 225 -12.47 -3.73 18.80
C THR A 225 -13.79 -3.91 18.07
N LYS A 226 -14.73 -2.98 18.27
CA LYS A 226 -16.01 -2.98 17.54
C LYS A 226 -15.83 -2.78 16.03
N GLU A 227 -14.84 -1.98 15.62
CA GLU A 227 -14.52 -1.76 14.20
C GLU A 227 -13.74 -2.95 13.60
N PHE A 228 -12.84 -3.56 14.39
CA PHE A 228 -12.04 -4.72 13.99
C PHE A 228 -12.18 -5.84 15.03
N PRO A 229 -13.20 -6.71 14.92
CA PRO A 229 -13.41 -7.79 15.89
C PRO A 229 -12.27 -8.80 15.87
N GLU A 230 -11.84 -9.19 14.67
CA GLU A 230 -10.81 -10.21 14.43
C GLU A 230 -9.49 -9.61 13.93
N ASN A 231 -8.39 -10.35 14.09
CA ASN A 231 -7.09 -9.98 13.55
C ASN A 231 -7.08 -9.95 12.02
N GLY A 232 -6.26 -9.08 11.44
CA GLY A 232 -6.10 -8.96 9.99
C GLY A 232 -5.11 -9.95 9.40
N TRP A 233 -4.12 -10.40 10.17
CA TRP A 233 -3.06 -11.32 9.76
C TRP A 233 -2.70 -12.27 10.91
N HIS A 234 -2.03 -13.37 10.63
CA HIS A 234 -1.44 -14.19 11.69
C HIS A 234 -0.29 -13.47 12.38
N GLY A 235 0.44 -12.65 11.61
CA GLY A 235 1.55 -11.85 12.09
C GLY A 235 1.90 -10.71 11.16
N MET A 236 2.29 -9.60 11.76
CA MET A 236 2.91 -8.47 11.09
C MET A 236 4.35 -8.34 11.57
N TYR A 237 5.29 -8.21 10.64
CA TYR A 237 6.70 -8.01 10.92
C TYR A 237 7.08 -6.55 10.64
N ASP A 238 7.32 -5.82 11.72
CA ASP A 238 7.75 -4.43 11.69
C ASP A 238 9.27 -4.37 11.44
N VAL A 239 9.65 -3.96 10.24
CA VAL A 239 11.06 -3.85 9.83
C VAL A 239 11.77 -2.71 10.56
N SER A 240 11.03 -1.72 11.08
CA SER A 240 11.64 -0.70 11.94
C SER A 240 12.12 -1.26 13.28
N GLY A 241 11.62 -2.43 13.69
CA GLY A 241 12.02 -3.14 14.89
C GLY A 241 11.54 -2.48 16.19
N VAL A 242 10.62 -1.53 16.12
CA VAL A 242 10.19 -0.70 17.26
C VAL A 242 9.02 -1.33 18.01
N TYR A 243 8.11 -2.01 17.31
CA TYR A 243 6.84 -2.44 17.90
C TYR A 243 6.81 -3.94 18.18
N ASN A 244 6.37 -4.29 19.39
CA ASN A 244 6.06 -5.65 19.81
C ASN A 244 4.72 -5.68 20.56
N ILE A 245 3.62 -5.81 19.84
CA ILE A 245 2.26 -5.64 20.37
C ILE A 245 1.32 -6.68 19.76
N GLY A 246 0.96 -7.71 20.53
CA GLY A 246 0.08 -8.78 20.07
C GLY A 246 0.70 -9.56 18.92
N ARG A 247 0.11 -9.45 17.73
CA ARG A 247 0.56 -10.08 16.48
C ARG A 247 1.52 -9.20 15.67
N ILE A 248 1.93 -8.05 16.21
CA ILE A 248 2.94 -7.17 15.63
C ILE A 248 4.27 -7.52 16.28
N TYR A 249 5.20 -8.04 15.47
CA TYR A 249 6.50 -8.50 15.92
C TYR A 249 7.61 -7.62 15.35
N PRO A 250 8.63 -7.28 16.14
CA PRO A 250 9.80 -6.58 15.64
C PRO A 250 10.61 -7.55 14.77
N LEU A 251 11.08 -7.08 13.62
CA LEU A 251 12.00 -7.83 12.78
C LEU A 251 13.43 -7.47 13.17
N ASP A 252 14.14 -8.43 13.74
CA ASP A 252 15.57 -8.29 14.01
C ASP A 252 16.40 -8.55 12.74
N LEU A 253 17.66 -8.11 12.73
CA LEU A 253 18.58 -8.29 11.59
C LEU A 253 18.75 -9.75 11.17
N ASP A 254 18.62 -10.68 12.12
CA ASP A 254 18.74 -12.12 11.91
C ASP A 254 17.40 -12.81 11.59
N PHE A 255 16.30 -12.06 11.58
CA PHE A 255 14.94 -12.54 11.31
C PHE A 255 14.55 -13.74 12.22
N LYS A 256 15.03 -13.76 13.47
CA LYS A 256 14.85 -14.87 14.42
C LYS A 256 13.39 -15.17 14.69
N VAL A 257 12.60 -14.12 14.93
CA VAL A 257 11.17 -14.24 15.22
C VAL A 257 10.43 -14.81 14.00
N LEU A 258 10.67 -14.24 12.81
CA LEU A 258 10.12 -14.76 11.56
C LEU A 258 10.50 -16.23 11.37
N ARG A 259 11.78 -16.59 11.55
CA ARG A 259 12.25 -17.97 11.40
C ARG A 259 11.53 -18.94 12.32
N LYS A 260 11.37 -18.58 13.61
CA LYS A 260 10.61 -19.38 14.58
C LYS A 260 9.16 -19.57 14.10
N HIS A 261 8.52 -18.49 13.68
CA HIS A 261 7.12 -18.50 13.24
C HIS A 261 6.94 -19.29 11.95
N SER A 262 7.79 -19.11 10.94
CA SER A 262 7.78 -19.86 9.67
C SER A 262 7.89 -21.35 9.89
N LYS A 263 8.78 -21.78 10.79
CA LYS A 263 8.94 -23.20 11.13
C LYS A 263 7.66 -23.76 11.75
N LYS A 264 7.12 -23.07 12.75
CA LYS A 264 5.89 -23.47 13.44
C LYS A 264 4.70 -23.50 12.47
N ALA A 265 4.59 -22.50 11.60
CA ALA A 265 3.57 -22.41 10.57
C ALA A 265 3.63 -23.59 9.59
N ALA A 266 4.82 -23.89 9.05
CA ALA A 266 4.99 -25.01 8.13
C ALA A 266 4.66 -26.36 8.80
N GLU A 267 5.10 -26.57 10.05
CA GLU A 267 4.82 -27.79 10.79
C GLU A 267 3.32 -27.99 11.08
N ASP A 268 2.63 -26.94 11.51
CA ASP A 268 1.21 -26.99 11.83
C ASP A 268 0.35 -27.09 10.56
N TRP A 269 0.70 -26.36 9.50
CA TRP A 269 0.02 -26.46 8.22
C TRP A 269 0.09 -27.89 7.64
N MET A 270 1.22 -28.56 7.80
CA MET A 270 1.38 -29.95 7.33
C MET A 270 0.66 -30.99 8.20
N LYS A 271 0.41 -30.72 9.49
CA LYS A 271 -0.13 -31.70 10.44
C LYS A 271 -1.61 -31.47 10.79
N ARG A 272 -2.03 -30.21 10.85
CA ARG A 272 -3.26 -29.73 11.50
C ARG A 272 -3.86 -28.52 10.76
N ARG A 273 -3.81 -28.55 9.43
CA ARG A 273 -4.22 -27.44 8.56
C ARG A 273 -5.61 -26.87 8.87
N GLN A 274 -6.56 -27.70 9.28
CA GLN A 274 -7.93 -27.31 9.59
C GLN A 274 -8.05 -26.30 10.74
N TRP A 275 -7.01 -26.19 11.58
CA TRP A 275 -6.91 -25.22 12.68
C TRP A 275 -6.04 -24.01 12.31
N PHE A 276 -5.61 -23.91 11.06
CA PHE A 276 -4.77 -22.82 10.57
C PHE A 276 -5.62 -21.63 10.10
N LYS A 277 -6.51 -21.15 10.96
CA LYS A 277 -7.41 -20.01 10.68
C LYS A 277 -6.93 -18.76 11.42
N ASN A 278 -7.73 -17.69 11.38
CA ASN A 278 -7.45 -16.41 12.03
C ASN A 278 -6.96 -16.53 13.49
N ASP A 279 -7.48 -17.51 14.24
CA ASP A 279 -7.12 -17.81 15.63
C ASP A 279 -5.73 -18.44 15.82
N TRP A 280 -5.12 -18.99 14.76
CA TRP A 280 -3.79 -19.58 14.85
C TRP A 280 -2.75 -18.54 15.27
N THR A 281 -1.84 -18.94 16.16
CA THR A 281 -0.72 -18.13 16.60
C THR A 281 0.57 -18.96 16.58
N PRO A 282 1.73 -18.32 16.39
CA PRO A 282 3.02 -19.02 16.40
C PRO A 282 3.61 -19.24 17.81
N GLU A 283 2.91 -18.80 18.87
CA GLU A 283 3.32 -18.95 20.28
C GLU A 283 3.01 -20.34 20.87
#